data_AF-A0A1A9GRT6-F1
#
_entry.id   AF-A0A1A9GRT6-F1
#
_cell.length_a   1.000
_cell.length_b   1.000
_cell.length_c   1.000
_cell.angle_alpha   90.00
_cell.angle_beta   90.00
_cell.angle_gamma   90.00
#
_symmetry.space_group_name_H-M   'P 1'
#
loop_
_entity.id
_entity.type
_entity.pdbx_description
1 polymer ?
#
loop_
_entity_poly.entity_id
_entity_poly.type
_entity_poly.pdbx_seq_one_letter_code
_entity_poly.pdbx_strand_id
1 'polypeptide(L)' 'MSENDTETAGISDDQLPPDLVPSEDNPLAEGRPSGEDSDVLDEGKRADEMPDPDDAEDS' A
#
# COMPACT_ATOMS: atom_id res chain seq x y z
N MET A 1 -15.06 -21.06 13.97
CA MET A 1 -14.13 -21.23 12.82
C MET A 1 -14.02 -19.87 12.18
N SER A 2 -12.79 -19.40 11.96
CA SER A 2 -12.51 -18.02 11.52
C SER A 2 -12.96 -17.85 10.07
N GLU A 3 -13.61 -16.74 9.76
CA GLU A 3 -14.25 -16.44 8.46
C GLU A 3 -13.23 -16.08 7.35
N ASN A 4 -11.93 -16.28 7.58
CA ASN A 4 -10.84 -15.87 6.69
C ASN A 4 -10.19 -17.01 5.88
N ASP A 5 -10.76 -18.22 5.90
CA ASP A 5 -10.28 -19.37 5.12
C ASP A 5 -11.04 -19.54 3.79
N THR A 6 -11.35 -18.45 3.08
CA THR A 6 -11.62 -18.57 1.65
C THR A 6 -10.27 -18.56 0.96
N GLU A 7 -9.90 -19.65 0.30
CA GLU A 7 -8.69 -19.79 -0.51
C GLU A 7 -8.54 -18.55 -1.40
N THR A 8 -7.72 -17.58 -0.98
CA THR A 8 -7.44 -16.37 -1.75
C THR A 8 -6.46 -16.73 -2.86
N ALA A 9 -6.95 -17.51 -3.82
CA ALA A 9 -6.31 -17.57 -5.12
C ALA A 9 -6.37 -16.13 -5.67
N GLY A 10 -5.26 -15.41 -5.59
CA GLY A 10 -5.16 -14.06 -6.12
C GLY A 10 -5.67 -14.01 -7.56
N ILE A 11 -6.39 -12.94 -7.89
CA ILE A 11 -6.89 -12.72 -9.26
C ILE A 11 -5.75 -12.21 -10.15
N SER A 12 -5.75 -12.62 -11.41
CA SER A 12 -4.83 -12.06 -12.43
C SER A 12 -5.24 -10.64 -12.78
N ASP A 13 -4.31 -9.84 -13.31
CA ASP A 13 -4.59 -8.48 -13.77
C ASP A 13 -5.70 -8.45 -14.84
N ASP A 14 -5.78 -9.49 -15.69
CA ASP A 14 -6.84 -9.64 -16.70
C ASP A 14 -8.25 -9.84 -16.11
N GLN A 15 -8.34 -10.16 -14.81
CA GLN A 15 -9.59 -10.38 -14.09
C GLN A 15 -9.98 -9.16 -13.24
N LEU A 16 -9.17 -8.08 -13.27
CA LEU A 16 -9.50 -6.85 -12.58
C LEU A 16 -10.73 -6.19 -13.22
N PRO A 17 -11.60 -5.57 -12.43
CA PRO A 17 -12.69 -4.77 -12.97
C PRO A 17 -12.12 -3.54 -13.71
N PRO A 18 -12.87 -2.99 -14.69
CA PRO A 18 -12.34 -2.00 -15.63
C PRO A 18 -11.92 -0.67 -14.99
N ASP A 19 -12.41 -0.37 -13.78
CA ASP A 19 -12.03 0.78 -12.96
C ASP A 19 -10.70 0.58 -12.20
N LEU A 20 -10.26 -0.67 -12.04
CA LEU A 20 -9.01 -1.04 -11.37
C LEU A 20 -7.92 -1.51 -12.34
N VAL A 21 -8.25 -1.64 -13.64
CA VAL A 21 -7.24 -1.84 -14.68
C VAL A 21 -6.45 -0.53 -14.84
N PRO A 22 -5.12 -0.53 -14.62
CA PRO A 22 -4.30 0.66 -14.84
C PRO A 22 -4.45 1.13 -16.29
N SER A 23 -4.64 2.44 -16.49
CA SER A 23 -4.55 3.01 -17.84
C SER A 23 -3.11 2.98 -18.34
N GLU A 24 -2.93 2.99 -19.66
CA GLU A 24 -1.61 3.16 -20.30
C GLU A 24 -0.91 4.44 -19.85
N ASP A 25 -1.68 5.48 -19.52
CA ASP A 25 -1.18 6.75 -18.97
C ASP A 25 -1.05 6.74 -17.43
N ASN A 26 -0.88 5.58 -16.78
CA ASN A 26 -0.67 5.52 -15.33
C ASN A 26 0.73 6.08 -15.01
N PRO A 27 0.85 7.29 -14.42
CA PRO A 27 2.15 7.91 -14.17
C PRO A 27 3.02 7.12 -13.19
N LEU A 28 2.42 6.25 -12.37
CA LEU A 28 3.16 5.38 -11.46
C LEU A 28 3.81 4.18 -12.18
N ALA A 29 3.34 3.83 -13.38
CA ALA A 29 3.89 2.73 -14.17
C ALA A 29 5.23 3.10 -14.84
N GLU A 30 5.51 4.39 -15.03
CA GLU A 30 6.77 4.89 -15.62
C GLU A 30 7.99 4.66 -14.69
N GLY A 31 7.75 4.28 -13.43
CA GLY A 31 8.77 4.14 -12.41
C GLY A 31 9.19 5.51 -11.86
N ARG A 32 9.41 5.57 -10.55
CA ARG A 32 9.91 6.82 -9.94
C ARG A 32 11.36 7.06 -10.37
N PRO A 33 11.78 8.31 -10.58
CA PRO A 33 13.19 8.62 -10.80
C PRO A 33 14.03 8.08 -9.65
N SER A 34 15.18 7.49 -9.99
CA SER A 34 16.07 6.88 -9.00
C SER A 34 16.47 7.90 -7.93
N GLY A 35 16.25 7.58 -6.66
CA GLY A 35 16.61 8.43 -5.52
C GLY A 35 15.48 9.31 -4.97
N GLU A 36 14.26 9.27 -5.54
CA GLU A 36 13.11 9.97 -4.95
C GLU A 36 12.58 9.28 -3.67
N ASP A 37 12.98 8.02 -3.45
CA ASP A 37 12.55 7.22 -2.29
C ASP A 37 13.41 7.46 -1.04
N SER A 38 14.64 7.98 -1.18
CA SER A 38 15.54 8.18 -0.04
C SER A 38 15.05 9.27 0.90
N ASP A 39 14.55 10.38 0.35
CA ASP A 39 14.12 11.52 1.15
C ASP A 39 12.86 11.17 1.99
N VAL A 40 11.99 10.30 1.48
CA VAL A 40 10.78 9.84 2.20
C VAL A 40 11.14 8.94 3.38
N LEU A 41 12.19 8.13 3.25
CA LEU A 41 12.66 7.26 4.33
C LEU A 41 13.33 8.04 5.46
N ASP A 42 13.93 9.19 5.15
CA ASP A 42 14.60 10.04 6.14
C ASP A 42 13.64 11.04 6.84
N GLU A 43 12.61 11.52 6.15
CA GLU A 43 11.60 12.47 6.68
C GLU A 43 10.42 11.77 7.39
N GLY A 44 10.34 10.44 7.34
CA GLY A 44 9.31 9.67 8.02
C GLY A 44 9.42 9.73 9.55
N LYS A 45 8.28 9.69 10.27
CA LYS A 45 8.28 9.49 11.73
C LYS A 45 9.01 8.19 12.05
N ARG A 46 9.91 8.24 13.04
CA ARG A 46 10.61 7.03 13.51
C ARG A 46 9.58 6.03 14.03
N ALA A 47 9.87 4.75 13.89
CA ALA A 47 9.00 3.70 14.43
C ALA A 47 8.75 3.91 15.94
N ASP A 48 9.76 4.38 16.68
CA ASP A 48 9.68 4.70 18.10
C ASP A 48 8.84 5.96 18.43
N GLU A 49 8.49 6.78 17.43
CA GLU A 49 7.64 7.97 17.55
C GLU A 49 6.21 7.74 17.04
N MET A 50 5.93 6.55 16.50
CA MET A 50 4.57 6.19 16.14
C MET A 50 3.81 5.90 17.45
N PRO A 51 2.60 6.46 17.63
CA PRO A 51 1.77 6.08 18.76
C PRO A 51 1.48 4.60 18.67
N ASP A 52 1.59 3.89 19.79
CA ASP A 52 1.13 2.52 19.86
C ASP A 52 -0.36 2.51 19.47
N PRO A 53 -0.82 1.57 18.62
CA PRO A 53 -2.20 1.51 18.20
C PRO A 53 -3.18 1.36 19.38
N ASP A 54 -2.67 0.92 20.53
CA ASP A 54 -3.41 0.79 21.78
C ASP A 54 -3.55 2.12 22.57
N ASP A 55 -2.76 3.15 22.24
CA ASP A 55 -2.71 4.45 22.93
C ASP A 55 -3.50 5.54 22.17
N ALA A 56 -4.04 5.23 20.97
CA ALA A 56 -4.75 6.16 20.09
C ALA A 56 -6.25 6.32 20.40
N GLU A 57 -6.79 5.57 21.36
CA GLU A 57 -8.24 5.45 21.63
C GLU A 57 -8.72 6.19 22.90
N ASP A 58 -7.88 7.00 23.55
CA ASP A 58 -8.26 7.80 24.74
C ASP A 58 -8.03 9.31 24.51
N SER A 59 -8.77 9.91 23.56
CA SER A 59 -8.83 11.37 23.35
C SER A 59 -10.25 11.89 23.19
#